data_AF-A0A0V1II32-F1
#
_entry.id   AF-A0A0V1II32-F1
#
_cell.length_a   1.000
_cell.length_b   1.000
_cell.length_c   1.000
_cell.angle_alpha   90.00
_cell.angle_beta   90.00
_cell.angle_gamma   90.00
#
_symmetry.space_group_name_H-M   'P 1'
#
loop_
_entity.id
_entity.type
_entity.pdbx_description
1 polymer ?
#
loop_
_entity_poly.entity_id
_entity_poly.type
_entity_poly.pdbx_seq_one_letter_code
_entity_poly.pdbx_strand_id
1 'polypeptide(L)'
;LGNSEKERLDATFEEMWRDFRRAAEVHRQTRTWVRGWIRPGLKMIDICELLENCSRLLVKEDMLNAGLAFPTGVSLNHVAAHYTPNAGDDTVLQYDDVCKVDFGVHVNGRIIDSAFTVHFDPKYDRLVEAVKDATNTGIKEAGIDVRLCDVGEAIEEVMTSYEVELNGKTYQVKPIRNLNGHSIGPYRIHSGKTVPIVKGGEAVKMEENEVFAIETFGSTGKGYVHEDLECSHYIKDYYAEHIPLRLTRSKQLLHTISKNFGTLGFCRRWLDRLGETKYLMALKDLCDKGAVGAYPPLCDVKGCYTAQWEHTILLRPTCKEVVSRGDDY
;
A
#
# COMPACT_ATOMS: atom_id res chain seq x y z
N LEU A 1 -0.38 32.35 -8.90
CA LEU A 1 0.98 32.34 -9.49
C LEU A 1 0.84 32.40 -11.01
N GLY A 2 1.67 33.19 -11.69
CA GLY A 2 1.76 33.13 -13.16
C GLY A 2 2.41 31.83 -13.62
N ASN A 3 2.26 31.44 -14.90
CA ASN A 3 2.78 30.17 -15.40
C ASN A 3 4.31 30.03 -15.24
N SER A 4 5.06 31.10 -15.51
CA SER A 4 6.53 31.14 -15.36
C SER A 4 7.01 31.02 -13.91
N GLU A 5 6.18 31.43 -12.95
CA GLU A 5 6.49 31.33 -11.53
C GLU A 5 6.26 29.90 -11.02
N LYS A 6 5.20 29.24 -11.49
CA LYS A 6 4.94 27.81 -11.23
C LYS A 6 6.03 26.91 -11.81
N GLU A 7 6.48 27.18 -13.03
CA GLU A 7 7.59 26.44 -13.65
C GLU A 7 8.89 26.58 -12.84
N ARG A 8 9.19 27.79 -12.36
CA ARG A 8 10.34 28.04 -11.50
C ARG A 8 10.23 27.31 -10.17
N LEU A 9 9.05 27.32 -9.55
CA LEU A 9 8.80 26.63 -8.28
C LEU A 9 8.95 25.12 -8.44
N ASP A 10 8.33 24.54 -9.48
CA ASP A 10 8.40 23.10 -9.75
C ASP A 10 9.84 22.63 -9.99
N ALA A 11 10.65 23.42 -10.69
CA ALA A 11 12.07 23.14 -10.90
C ALA A 11 12.88 23.07 -9.59
N THR A 12 12.44 23.73 -8.50
CA THR A 12 13.13 23.62 -7.20
C THR A 12 12.95 22.26 -6.54
N PHE A 13 11.94 21.49 -6.95
CA PHE A 13 11.63 20.15 -6.41
C PHE A 13 12.08 19.02 -7.35
N GLU A 14 12.78 19.31 -8.44
CA GLU A 14 13.07 18.32 -9.49
C GLU A 14 13.89 17.11 -8.99
N GLU A 15 14.81 17.30 -8.04
CA GLU A 15 15.54 16.18 -7.43
C GLU A 15 14.60 15.21 -6.69
N MET A 16 13.65 15.76 -5.93
CA MET A 16 12.62 14.96 -5.26
C MET A 16 11.74 14.22 -6.27
N TRP A 17 11.32 14.87 -7.35
CA TRP A 17 10.52 14.24 -8.40
C TRP A 17 11.29 13.12 -9.11
N ARG A 18 12.60 13.29 -9.35
CA ARG A 18 13.46 12.25 -9.93
C ARG A 18 13.58 11.03 -9.04
N ASP A 19 13.63 11.21 -7.72
CA ASP A 19 13.64 10.09 -6.77
C ASP A 19 12.33 9.28 -6.81
N PHE A 20 11.17 9.96 -6.84
CA PHE A 20 9.87 9.28 -7.04
C PHE A 20 9.83 8.54 -8.38
N ARG A 21 10.26 9.18 -9.48
CA ARG A 21 10.28 8.55 -10.81
C ARG A 21 11.20 7.33 -10.86
N ARG A 22 12.36 7.36 -10.18
CA ARG A 22 13.26 6.21 -10.07
C ARG A 22 12.60 5.06 -9.31
N ALA A 23 12.00 5.33 -8.15
CA ALA A 23 11.26 4.32 -7.39
C ALA A 23 10.09 3.74 -8.20
N ALA A 24 9.39 4.58 -8.97
CA ALA A 24 8.24 4.17 -9.77
C ALA A 24 8.64 3.28 -10.95
N GLU A 25 9.80 3.56 -11.55
CA GLU A 25 10.35 2.72 -12.61
C GLU A 25 10.72 1.33 -12.10
N VAL A 26 11.31 1.25 -10.91
CA VAL A 26 11.58 -0.04 -10.26
C VAL A 26 10.27 -0.78 -9.97
N HIS A 27 9.25 -0.08 -9.49
CA HIS A 27 7.92 -0.66 -9.26
C HIS A 27 7.32 -1.24 -10.55
N ARG A 28 7.31 -0.46 -11.64
CA ARG A 28 6.85 -0.90 -12.98
C ARG A 28 7.59 -2.14 -13.48
N GLN A 29 8.92 -2.17 -13.41
CA GLN A 29 9.70 -3.32 -13.85
C GLN A 29 9.43 -4.55 -12.98
N THR A 30 9.39 -4.37 -11.66
CA THR A 30 9.12 -5.45 -10.70
C THR A 30 7.73 -6.05 -10.93
N ARG A 31 6.68 -5.22 -11.00
CA ARG A 31 5.31 -5.71 -11.18
C ARG A 31 5.09 -6.36 -12.54
N THR A 32 5.69 -5.83 -13.60
CA THR A 32 5.65 -6.45 -14.94
C THR A 32 6.27 -7.83 -14.89
N TRP A 33 7.42 -7.96 -14.23
CA TRP A 33 8.09 -9.25 -14.06
C TRP A 33 7.25 -10.23 -13.23
N VAL A 34 6.69 -9.81 -12.09
CA VAL A 34 5.81 -10.63 -11.22
C VAL A 34 4.59 -11.14 -11.99
N ARG A 35 3.91 -10.27 -12.74
CA ARG A 35 2.74 -10.63 -13.55
C ARG A 35 3.05 -11.68 -14.62
N GLY A 36 4.32 -11.79 -15.04
CA GLY A 36 4.76 -12.79 -16.01
C GLY A 36 4.86 -14.22 -15.45
N TRP A 37 4.81 -14.41 -14.12
CA TRP A 37 5.01 -15.73 -13.52
C TRP A 37 4.11 -16.04 -12.33
N ILE A 38 3.48 -15.08 -11.66
CA ILE A 38 2.55 -15.37 -10.57
C ILE A 38 1.41 -16.28 -11.06
N ARG A 39 1.18 -17.41 -10.39
CA ARG A 39 0.26 -18.46 -10.83
C ARG A 39 -0.17 -19.34 -9.64
N PRO A 40 -1.34 -20.00 -9.73
CA PRO A 40 -1.77 -20.95 -8.70
C PRO A 40 -0.74 -22.07 -8.48
N GLY A 41 -0.67 -22.56 -7.24
CA GLY A 41 0.28 -23.59 -6.81
C GLY A 41 1.59 -23.05 -6.22
N LEU A 42 1.85 -21.74 -6.30
CA LEU A 42 2.98 -21.11 -5.61
C LEU A 42 2.64 -20.79 -4.15
N LYS A 43 3.58 -20.99 -3.23
CA LYS A 43 3.41 -20.52 -1.85
C LYS A 43 3.47 -19.00 -1.81
N MET A 44 2.69 -18.41 -0.91
CA MET A 44 2.70 -16.95 -0.72
C MET A 44 4.10 -16.44 -0.33
N ILE A 45 4.84 -17.22 0.46
CA ILE A 45 6.20 -16.86 0.87
C ILE A 45 7.17 -16.80 -0.32
N ASP A 46 7.09 -17.76 -1.25
CA ASP A 46 7.92 -17.79 -2.45
C ASP A 46 7.61 -16.60 -3.37
N ILE A 47 6.32 -16.25 -3.50
CA ILE A 47 5.88 -15.07 -4.26
C ILE A 47 6.51 -13.79 -3.70
N CYS A 48 6.38 -13.58 -2.38
CA CYS A 48 6.93 -12.40 -1.72
C CYS A 48 8.47 -12.35 -1.84
N GLU A 49 9.17 -13.45 -1.56
CA GLU A 49 10.64 -13.46 -1.60
C GLU A 49 11.19 -13.19 -3.00
N LEU A 50 10.60 -13.78 -4.04
CA LEU A 50 10.99 -13.53 -5.43
C LEU A 50 10.75 -12.08 -5.83
N LEU A 51 9.57 -11.53 -5.52
CA LEU A 51 9.23 -10.13 -5.79
C LEU A 51 10.19 -9.17 -5.09
N GLU A 52 10.39 -9.35 -3.78
CA GLU A 52 11.24 -8.48 -2.98
C GLU A 52 12.71 -8.55 -3.43
N ASN A 53 13.21 -9.73 -3.81
CA ASN A 53 14.58 -9.87 -4.33
C ASN A 53 14.76 -9.13 -5.67
N CYS A 54 13.79 -9.21 -6.56
CA CYS A 54 13.79 -8.42 -7.80
C CYS A 54 13.82 -6.92 -7.49
N SER A 55 12.94 -6.46 -6.61
CA SER A 55 12.83 -5.05 -6.24
C SER A 55 14.10 -4.50 -5.58
N ARG A 56 14.70 -5.25 -4.63
CA ARG A 56 16.00 -4.89 -4.00
C ARG A 56 17.12 -4.76 -5.03
N LEU A 57 17.18 -5.67 -6.00
CA LEU A 57 18.19 -5.63 -7.07
C LEU A 57 18.01 -4.40 -7.96
N LEU A 58 16.78 -4.15 -8.43
CA LEU A 58 16.47 -3.06 -9.34
C LEU A 58 16.62 -1.68 -8.69
N VAL A 59 16.18 -1.53 -7.44
CA VAL A 59 16.33 -0.26 -6.69
C VAL A 59 17.78 0.01 -6.30
N LYS A 60 18.62 -1.04 -6.29
CA LYS A 60 19.98 -1.04 -5.71
C LYS A 60 19.90 -0.71 -4.22
N GLU A 61 19.33 -1.64 -3.46
CA GLU A 61 19.13 -1.51 -2.01
C GLU A 61 20.41 -1.00 -1.32
N ASP A 62 20.29 0.11 -0.60
CA ASP A 62 21.35 0.79 0.13
C ASP A 62 20.76 1.39 1.41
N MET A 63 20.64 0.54 2.44
CA MET A 63 20.15 0.92 3.76
C MET A 63 18.86 1.77 3.65
N LEU A 64 18.86 2.99 4.20
CA LEU A 64 17.73 3.92 4.12
C LEU A 64 17.76 4.82 2.87
N ASN A 65 18.83 4.83 2.08
CA ASN A 65 18.91 5.67 0.88
C ASN A 65 18.10 5.10 -0.28
N ALA A 66 17.97 3.78 -0.39
CA ALA A 66 17.18 3.13 -1.43
C ALA A 66 16.76 1.73 -0.97
N GLY A 67 15.50 1.35 -1.18
CA GLY A 67 15.02 0.07 -0.66
C GLY A 67 13.53 -0.15 -0.85
N LEU A 68 13.01 -1.14 -0.12
CA LEU A 68 11.58 -1.44 -0.04
C LEU A 68 10.94 -0.52 1.00
N ALA A 69 9.83 0.12 0.65
CA ALA A 69 9.18 1.10 1.53
C ALA A 69 8.30 0.45 2.61
N PHE A 70 7.71 -0.70 2.28
CA PHE A 70 6.88 -1.50 3.17
C PHE A 70 6.78 -2.95 2.62
N PRO A 71 6.36 -3.92 3.46
CA PRO A 71 6.33 -5.33 3.07
C PRO A 71 5.37 -5.62 1.91
N THR A 72 5.68 -6.66 1.14
CA THR A 72 4.82 -7.09 0.03
C THR A 72 3.52 -7.71 0.57
N GLY A 73 2.44 -6.93 0.50
CA GLY A 73 1.08 -7.38 0.68
C GLY A 73 0.66 -8.35 -0.43
N VAL A 74 0.11 -9.49 -0.04
CA VAL A 74 -0.41 -10.55 -0.94
C VAL A 74 -1.76 -11.06 -0.41
N SER A 75 -2.61 -10.12 0.02
CA SER A 75 -3.87 -10.40 0.71
C SER A 75 -4.86 -11.17 -0.18
N LEU A 76 -5.45 -12.25 0.35
CA LEU A 76 -6.30 -13.16 -0.41
C LEU A 76 -7.79 -13.01 -0.08
N ASN A 77 -8.64 -12.98 -1.11
CA ASN A 77 -10.11 -13.08 -1.01
C ASN A 77 -10.72 -12.00 -0.11
N HIS A 78 -11.36 -12.37 1.00
CA HIS A 78 -11.93 -11.46 2.00
C HIS A 78 -10.91 -10.58 2.74
N VAL A 79 -9.62 -10.95 2.73
CA VAL A 79 -8.54 -10.14 3.29
C VAL A 79 -8.22 -9.03 2.31
N ALA A 80 -8.49 -7.77 2.64
CA ALA A 80 -8.30 -6.63 1.75
C ALA A 80 -6.84 -6.15 1.72
N ALA A 81 -6.22 -5.99 2.89
CA ALA A 81 -4.90 -5.38 3.03
C ALA A 81 -4.07 -5.99 4.19
N HIS A 82 -2.78 -5.64 4.24
CA HIS A 82 -1.84 -5.93 5.33
C HIS A 82 -1.57 -7.42 5.64
N TYR A 83 -1.86 -8.33 4.72
CA TYR A 83 -1.37 -9.71 4.82
C TYR A 83 -0.11 -9.91 4.00
N THR A 84 0.94 -10.35 4.68
CA THR A 84 2.14 -10.96 4.10
C THR A 84 2.50 -12.16 4.97
N PRO A 85 2.98 -13.28 4.40
CA PRO A 85 3.25 -14.49 5.16
C PRO A 85 4.34 -14.26 6.22
N ASN A 86 4.17 -14.86 7.40
CA ASN A 86 5.24 -15.03 8.39
C ASN A 86 6.03 -16.31 8.10
N ALA A 87 7.16 -16.52 8.78
CA ALA A 87 7.88 -17.79 8.70
C ALA A 87 6.99 -18.96 9.14
N GLY A 88 6.95 -20.03 8.33
CA GLY A 88 6.10 -21.19 8.57
C GLY A 88 4.69 -21.11 7.95
N ASP A 89 4.37 -20.04 7.23
CA ASP A 89 3.14 -19.95 6.46
C ASP A 89 3.21 -20.82 5.20
N ASP A 90 2.37 -21.86 5.16
CA ASP A 90 2.27 -22.82 4.06
C ASP A 90 1.14 -22.49 3.07
N THR A 91 0.56 -21.29 3.14
CA THR A 91 -0.52 -20.86 2.24
C THR A 91 -0.04 -20.90 0.79
N VAL A 92 -0.85 -21.52 -0.07
CA VAL A 92 -0.61 -21.65 -1.50
C VAL A 92 -1.68 -20.88 -2.25
N LEU A 93 -1.29 -20.07 -3.22
CA LEU A 93 -2.19 -19.36 -4.12
C LEU A 93 -3.04 -20.35 -4.92
N GLN A 94 -4.36 -20.21 -4.90
CA GLN A 94 -5.30 -21.07 -5.62
C GLN A 94 -5.83 -20.40 -6.89
N TYR A 95 -6.46 -21.20 -7.77
CA TYR A 95 -7.08 -20.71 -9.00
C TYR A 95 -8.22 -19.72 -8.73
N ASP A 96 -9.04 -20.02 -7.71
CA ASP A 96 -10.19 -19.23 -7.32
C ASP A 96 -9.85 -18.02 -6.43
N ASP A 97 -8.57 -17.76 -6.15
CA ASP A 97 -8.16 -16.68 -5.27
C ASP A 97 -8.17 -15.32 -5.98
N VAL A 98 -8.56 -14.28 -5.24
CA VAL A 98 -8.37 -12.86 -5.60
C VAL A 98 -7.26 -12.29 -4.72
N CYS A 99 -6.07 -12.13 -5.29
CA CYS A 99 -4.86 -11.73 -4.59
C CYS A 99 -4.53 -10.26 -4.85
N LYS A 100 -4.45 -9.42 -3.81
CA LYS A 100 -3.97 -8.04 -3.94
C LYS A 100 -2.47 -8.06 -3.75
N VAL A 101 -1.72 -7.69 -4.80
CA VAL A 101 -0.26 -7.53 -4.77
C VAL A 101 0.03 -6.06 -4.56
N ASP A 102 0.51 -5.75 -3.36
CA ASP A 102 0.74 -4.40 -2.87
C ASP A 102 2.16 -4.30 -2.33
N PHE A 103 3.00 -3.44 -2.92
CA PHE A 103 4.38 -3.32 -2.49
C PHE A 103 4.94 -1.95 -2.80
N GLY A 104 5.84 -1.49 -1.93
CA GLY A 104 6.42 -0.16 -2.02
C GLY A 104 7.91 -0.16 -2.29
N VAL A 105 8.35 0.85 -3.05
CA VAL A 105 9.77 1.13 -3.32
C VAL A 105 10.07 2.55 -2.93
N HIS A 106 11.25 2.84 -2.38
CA HIS A 106 11.67 4.21 -2.13
C HIS A 106 13.09 4.50 -2.58
N VAL A 107 13.32 5.79 -2.85
CA VAL A 107 14.65 6.40 -3.00
C VAL A 107 14.67 7.66 -2.14
N ASN A 108 15.64 7.79 -1.24
CA ASN A 108 15.78 8.87 -0.25
C ASN A 108 14.48 9.17 0.51
N GLY A 109 13.74 8.12 0.88
CA GLY A 109 12.44 8.22 1.55
C GLY A 109 11.29 8.71 0.68
N ARG A 110 11.46 8.89 -0.63
CA ARG A 110 10.39 9.17 -1.60
C ARG A 110 9.73 7.86 -2.00
N ILE A 111 8.57 7.59 -1.41
CA ILE A 111 7.90 6.30 -1.47
C ILE A 111 6.96 6.26 -2.67
N ILE A 112 7.06 5.19 -3.44
CA ILE A 112 6.02 4.77 -4.36
C ILE A 112 5.21 3.68 -3.69
N ASP A 113 3.94 4.01 -3.51
CA ASP A 113 2.87 3.12 -3.11
C ASP A 113 1.97 2.82 -4.31
N SER A 114 1.82 1.56 -4.65
CA SER A 114 1.03 1.11 -5.80
C SER A 114 0.78 -0.39 -5.73
N ALA A 115 -0.46 -0.74 -6.05
CA ALA A 115 -1.00 -2.08 -5.91
C ALA A 115 -1.86 -2.46 -7.11
N PHE A 116 -1.97 -3.77 -7.33
CA PHE A 116 -2.84 -4.35 -8.33
C PHE A 116 -3.45 -5.67 -7.86
N THR A 117 -4.60 -6.02 -8.41
CA THR A 117 -5.24 -7.31 -8.15
C THR A 117 -4.84 -8.34 -9.20
N VAL A 118 -4.54 -9.55 -8.73
CA VAL A 118 -4.30 -10.76 -9.51
C VAL A 118 -5.44 -11.74 -9.26
N HIS A 119 -5.98 -12.28 -10.35
CA HIS A 119 -6.99 -13.33 -10.34
C HIS A 119 -6.81 -14.19 -11.60
N PHE A 120 -7.24 -15.46 -11.53
CA PHE A 120 -7.12 -16.41 -12.65
C PHE A 120 -8.46 -16.91 -13.17
N ASP A 121 -9.51 -16.87 -12.33
CA ASP A 121 -10.87 -17.14 -12.75
C ASP A 121 -11.52 -15.85 -13.30
N PRO A 122 -11.90 -15.82 -14.60
CA PRO A 122 -12.53 -14.66 -15.23
C PRO A 122 -13.82 -14.18 -14.56
N LYS A 123 -14.46 -14.98 -13.68
CA LYS A 123 -15.64 -14.54 -12.92
C LYS A 123 -15.38 -13.27 -12.10
N TYR A 124 -14.12 -12.99 -11.74
CA TYR A 124 -13.74 -11.80 -10.99
C TYR A 124 -13.42 -10.57 -11.85
N ASP A 125 -13.38 -10.70 -13.19
CA ASP A 125 -13.00 -9.61 -14.11
C ASP A 125 -13.80 -8.33 -13.82
N ARG A 126 -15.13 -8.48 -13.65
CA ARG A 126 -16.04 -7.36 -13.43
C ARG A 126 -15.84 -6.68 -12.08
N LEU A 127 -15.45 -7.42 -11.03
CA LEU A 127 -15.10 -6.86 -9.73
C LEU A 127 -13.80 -6.07 -9.82
N VAL A 128 -12.80 -6.64 -10.48
CA VAL A 128 -11.48 -6.02 -10.63
C VAL A 128 -11.55 -4.77 -11.54
N GLU A 129 -12.39 -4.80 -12.58
CA GLU A 129 -12.70 -3.65 -13.45
C GLU A 129 -13.36 -2.52 -12.66
N ALA A 130 -14.39 -2.82 -11.86
CA ALA A 130 -15.09 -1.83 -11.04
C ALA A 130 -14.13 -1.05 -10.12
N VAL A 131 -13.20 -1.74 -9.46
CA VAL A 131 -12.22 -1.12 -8.58
C VAL A 131 -11.16 -0.35 -9.38
N LYS A 132 -10.76 -0.83 -10.56
CA LYS A 132 -9.82 -0.10 -11.42
C LYS A 132 -10.39 1.24 -11.86
N ASP A 133 -11.65 1.24 -12.28
CA ASP A 133 -12.36 2.44 -12.70
C ASP A 133 -12.60 3.41 -11.54
N ALA A 134 -12.95 2.89 -10.36
CA ALA A 134 -13.08 3.68 -9.15
C ALA A 134 -11.75 4.35 -8.76
N THR A 135 -10.63 3.62 -8.78
CA THR A 135 -9.30 4.19 -8.53
C THR A 135 -8.94 5.24 -9.57
N ASN A 136 -9.16 4.98 -10.86
CA ASN A 136 -8.90 5.96 -11.91
C ASN A 136 -9.79 7.21 -11.81
N THR A 137 -11.02 7.06 -11.33
CA THR A 137 -11.90 8.18 -11.01
C THR A 137 -11.31 9.01 -9.87
N GLY A 138 -10.91 8.38 -8.78
CA GLY A 138 -10.21 9.08 -7.69
C GLY A 138 -8.97 9.84 -8.15
N ILE A 139 -8.16 9.21 -9.02
CA ILE A 139 -6.97 9.84 -9.60
C ILE A 139 -7.36 11.04 -10.47
N LYS A 140 -8.41 10.92 -11.29
CA LYS A 140 -8.90 11.99 -12.17
C LYS A 140 -9.41 13.18 -11.36
N GLU A 141 -10.19 12.93 -10.33
CA GLU A 141 -10.80 13.97 -9.48
C GLU A 141 -9.80 14.61 -8.51
N ALA A 142 -8.72 13.93 -8.13
CA ALA A 142 -7.67 14.50 -7.28
C ALA A 142 -7.01 15.75 -7.90
N GLY A 143 -6.64 16.72 -7.08
CA GLY A 143 -5.95 17.92 -7.56
C GLY A 143 -5.79 18.97 -6.47
N ILE A 144 -4.91 19.95 -6.71
CA ILE A 144 -4.73 21.09 -5.80
C ILE A 144 -6.08 21.79 -5.59
N ASP A 145 -6.38 22.14 -4.35
CA ASP A 145 -7.64 22.74 -3.87
C ASP A 145 -8.87 21.83 -3.88
N VAL A 146 -8.76 20.59 -4.36
CA VAL A 146 -9.87 19.61 -4.33
C VAL A 146 -10.10 19.13 -2.91
N ARG A 147 -11.37 19.04 -2.49
CA ARG A 147 -11.75 18.50 -1.18
C ARG A 147 -11.68 16.98 -1.21
N LEU A 148 -11.09 16.39 -0.18
CA LEU A 148 -10.95 14.94 -0.05
C LEU A 148 -12.32 14.22 -0.03
N CYS A 149 -13.35 14.82 0.58
CA CYS A 149 -14.71 14.28 0.55
C CYS A 149 -15.30 14.15 -0.86
N ASP A 150 -14.98 15.08 -1.77
CA ASP A 150 -15.51 15.07 -3.14
C ASP A 150 -14.88 13.93 -3.95
N VAL A 151 -13.58 13.67 -3.72
CA VAL A 151 -12.88 12.52 -4.30
C VAL A 151 -13.55 11.22 -3.84
N GLY A 152 -13.87 11.10 -2.55
CA GLY A 152 -14.55 9.91 -2.01
C GLY A 152 -15.97 9.71 -2.53
N GLU A 153 -16.73 10.78 -2.74
CA GLU A 153 -18.06 10.72 -3.34
C GLU A 153 -18.01 10.23 -4.79
N ALA A 154 -17.08 10.76 -5.60
CA ALA A 154 -16.90 10.33 -6.99
C ALA A 154 -16.44 8.87 -7.11
N ILE A 155 -15.53 8.43 -6.22
CA ILE A 155 -15.10 7.02 -6.14
C ILE A 155 -16.28 6.10 -5.82
N GLU A 156 -17.10 6.46 -4.82
CA GLU A 156 -18.26 5.65 -4.43
C GLU A 156 -19.31 5.57 -5.55
N GLU A 157 -19.60 6.69 -6.21
CA GLU A 157 -20.53 6.73 -7.34
C GLU A 157 -20.13 5.74 -8.43
N VAL A 158 -18.86 5.79 -8.87
CA VAL A 158 -18.37 4.87 -9.91
C VAL A 158 -18.36 3.44 -9.41
N MET A 159 -17.81 3.17 -8.23
CA MET A 159 -17.70 1.79 -7.72
C MET A 159 -19.07 1.14 -7.53
N THR A 160 -20.05 1.88 -6.99
CA THR A 160 -21.40 1.35 -6.75
C THR A 160 -22.28 1.27 -7.99
N SER A 161 -21.83 1.83 -9.13
CA SER A 161 -22.48 1.64 -10.43
C SER A 161 -22.29 0.24 -11.03
N TYR A 162 -21.33 -0.53 -10.50
CA TYR A 162 -21.02 -1.87 -10.97
C TYR A 162 -21.80 -2.96 -10.19
N GLU A 163 -22.29 -3.94 -10.95
CA GLU A 163 -22.82 -5.21 -10.44
C GLU A 163 -21.96 -6.38 -10.95
N VAL A 164 -21.81 -7.40 -10.12
CA VAL A 164 -21.06 -8.64 -10.43
C VAL A 164 -21.89 -9.86 -10.06
N GLU A 165 -21.86 -10.90 -10.90
CA GLU A 165 -22.47 -12.21 -10.58
C GLU A 165 -21.37 -13.20 -10.22
N LEU A 166 -21.38 -13.70 -8.98
CA LEU A 166 -20.42 -14.70 -8.50
C LEU A 166 -21.20 -15.89 -7.93
N ASN A 167 -20.94 -17.07 -8.47
CA ASN A 167 -21.54 -18.34 -8.02
C ASN A 167 -23.09 -18.29 -7.96
N GLY A 168 -23.72 -17.69 -8.98
CA GLY A 168 -25.19 -17.58 -9.09
C GLY A 168 -25.83 -16.53 -8.17
N LYS A 169 -25.03 -15.61 -7.59
CA LYS A 169 -25.52 -14.50 -6.79
C LYS A 169 -24.97 -13.17 -7.31
N THR A 170 -25.87 -12.21 -7.48
CA THR A 170 -25.53 -10.84 -7.87
C THR A 170 -25.16 -10.00 -6.66
N TYR A 171 -24.12 -9.18 -6.81
CA TYR A 171 -23.64 -8.23 -5.82
C TYR A 171 -23.45 -6.88 -6.49
N GLN A 172 -23.96 -5.81 -5.86
CA GLN A 172 -23.44 -4.47 -6.11
C GLN A 172 -22.06 -4.37 -5.45
N VAL A 173 -21.06 -3.87 -6.17
CA VAL A 173 -19.71 -3.68 -5.61
C VAL A 173 -19.74 -2.57 -4.58
N LYS A 174 -19.21 -2.83 -3.38
CA LYS A 174 -19.21 -1.86 -2.27
C LYS A 174 -17.80 -1.37 -1.98
N PRO A 175 -17.59 -0.05 -1.86
CA PRO A 175 -16.38 0.47 -1.24
C PRO A 175 -16.20 -0.10 0.18
N ILE A 176 -14.97 -0.44 0.55
CA ILE A 176 -14.64 -0.75 1.94
C ILE A 176 -14.52 0.55 2.72
N ARG A 177 -15.62 0.99 3.34
CA ARG A 177 -15.78 2.37 3.86
C ARG A 177 -14.81 2.81 4.96
N ASN A 178 -14.08 1.89 5.57
CA ASN A 178 -13.05 2.16 6.58
C ASN A 178 -11.63 1.87 6.09
N LEU A 179 -11.43 1.77 4.77
CA LEU A 179 -10.13 1.89 4.10
C LEU A 179 -10.13 3.17 3.26
N ASN A 180 -8.94 3.72 3.05
CA ASN A 180 -8.76 5.07 2.51
C ASN A 180 -7.41 5.13 1.80
N GLY A 181 -7.29 5.92 0.74
CA GLY A 181 -5.98 6.40 0.32
C GLY A 181 -5.41 7.39 1.33
N HIS A 182 -4.22 7.90 1.08
CA HIS A 182 -3.53 8.74 2.06
C HIS A 182 -2.47 9.65 1.45
N SER A 183 -2.13 10.72 2.17
CA SER A 183 -0.94 11.50 1.85
C SER A 183 0.33 10.73 2.22
N ILE A 184 1.40 10.93 1.46
CA ILE A 184 2.72 10.32 1.66
C ILE A 184 3.73 11.41 2.00
N GLY A 185 4.66 11.10 2.91
CA GLY A 185 5.74 11.99 3.33
C GLY A 185 7.12 11.30 3.23
N PRO A 186 8.22 12.03 3.43
CA PRO A 186 9.55 11.45 3.44
C PRO A 186 9.67 10.39 4.54
N TYR A 187 9.98 9.15 4.15
CA TYR A 187 10.05 7.99 5.06
C TYR A 187 8.76 7.73 5.86
N ARG A 188 7.61 8.23 5.38
CA ARG A 188 6.34 8.15 6.10
C ARG A 188 5.23 7.81 5.13
N ILE A 189 4.81 6.54 5.16
CA ILE A 189 3.77 6.02 4.26
C ILE A 189 2.45 6.76 4.47
N HIS A 190 2.01 6.94 5.73
CA HIS A 190 0.82 7.72 6.08
C HIS A 190 1.21 9.08 6.70
N SER A 191 1.17 10.17 5.92
CA SER A 191 1.63 11.49 6.36
C SER A 191 0.58 12.39 7.02
N GLY A 192 -0.68 11.96 7.09
CA GLY A 192 -1.69 12.53 7.98
C GLY A 192 -3.05 12.82 7.35
N LYS A 193 -3.12 13.07 6.04
CA LYS A 193 -4.40 13.22 5.32
C LYS A 193 -4.87 11.86 4.80
N THR A 194 -6.16 11.58 4.89
CA THR A 194 -6.81 10.38 4.37
C THR A 194 -7.73 10.73 3.22
N VAL A 195 -7.61 10.01 2.10
CA VAL A 195 -8.49 10.13 0.92
C VAL A 195 -9.64 9.14 1.08
N PRO A 196 -10.86 9.59 1.41
CA PRO A 196 -12.00 8.69 1.54
C PRO A 196 -12.34 8.04 0.21
N ILE A 197 -12.95 6.85 0.27
CA ILE A 197 -13.51 6.14 -0.90
C ILE A 197 -15.04 6.03 -0.83
N VAL A 198 -15.63 6.82 0.08
CA VAL A 198 -17.06 7.00 0.30
C VAL A 198 -17.36 8.47 0.56
N LYS A 199 -18.58 8.90 0.29
CA LYS A 199 -19.08 10.23 0.63
C LYS A 199 -19.13 10.46 2.14
N GLY A 200 -19.20 11.73 2.53
CA GLY A 200 -19.37 12.14 3.93
C GLY A 200 -18.08 12.33 4.74
N GLY A 201 -16.91 12.29 4.08
CA GLY A 201 -15.62 12.62 4.69
C GLY A 201 -15.43 14.12 4.96
N GLU A 202 -14.25 14.48 5.47
CA GLU A 202 -13.90 15.87 5.76
C GLU A 202 -13.67 16.69 4.49
N ALA A 203 -14.04 17.98 4.53
CA ALA A 203 -13.81 18.94 3.44
C ALA A 203 -12.36 19.49 3.41
N VAL A 204 -11.39 18.75 3.97
CA VAL A 204 -9.96 19.06 3.90
C VAL A 204 -9.51 19.03 2.44
N LYS A 205 -8.66 19.98 2.05
CA LYS A 205 -8.18 20.11 0.67
C LYS A 205 -6.82 19.45 0.46
N MET A 206 -6.62 18.94 -0.74
CA MET A 206 -5.31 18.60 -1.27
C MET A 206 -4.53 19.90 -1.60
N GLU A 207 -3.25 19.92 -1.28
CA GLU A 207 -2.37 21.09 -1.40
C GLU A 207 -1.25 20.87 -2.43
N GLU A 208 -0.69 21.96 -2.94
CA GLU A 208 0.45 21.92 -3.87
C GLU A 208 1.67 21.27 -3.22
N ASN A 209 2.39 20.45 -3.99
CA ASN A 209 3.54 19.63 -3.59
C ASN A 209 3.24 18.45 -2.66
N GLU A 210 1.97 18.21 -2.32
CA GLU A 210 1.60 16.97 -1.65
C GLU A 210 1.69 15.77 -2.59
N VAL A 211 1.92 14.60 -1.97
CA VAL A 211 1.96 13.30 -2.64
C VAL A 211 0.88 12.45 -2.02
N PHE A 212 0.12 11.74 -2.85
CA PHE A 212 -0.97 10.90 -2.39
C PHE A 212 -0.87 9.50 -3.00
N ALA A 213 -1.11 8.50 -2.17
CA ALA A 213 -1.58 7.18 -2.56
C ALA A 213 -3.09 7.28 -2.81
N ILE A 214 -3.51 7.07 -4.06
CA ILE A 214 -4.91 6.95 -4.41
C ILE A 214 -5.21 5.47 -4.63
N GLU A 215 -5.77 4.86 -3.60
CA GLU A 215 -6.20 3.47 -3.57
C GLU A 215 -7.70 3.36 -3.34
N THR A 216 -8.30 2.33 -3.94
CA THR A 216 -9.69 1.98 -3.68
C THR A 216 -9.83 0.48 -3.47
N PHE A 217 -10.81 0.11 -2.66
CA PHE A 217 -11.10 -1.27 -2.34
C PHE A 217 -12.58 -1.57 -2.57
N GLY A 218 -12.86 -2.49 -3.47
CA GLY A 218 -14.21 -2.99 -3.71
C GLY A 218 -14.42 -4.34 -3.02
N SER A 219 -15.60 -4.55 -2.47
CA SER A 219 -15.98 -5.77 -1.76
C SER A 219 -17.37 -6.26 -2.18
N THR A 220 -17.53 -7.57 -2.21
CA THR A 220 -18.84 -8.26 -2.31
C THR A 220 -19.47 -8.56 -0.95
N GLY A 221 -18.77 -8.21 0.14
CA GLY A 221 -19.16 -8.44 1.53
C GLY A 221 -19.94 -7.29 2.16
N LYS A 222 -19.52 -6.91 3.37
CA LYS A 222 -20.11 -5.81 4.14
C LYS A 222 -19.55 -4.44 3.76
N GLY A 223 -18.48 -4.39 2.96
CA GLY A 223 -17.78 -3.15 2.64
C GLY A 223 -17.21 -2.51 3.90
N TYR A 224 -16.69 -3.33 4.81
CA TYR A 224 -16.08 -2.90 6.07
C TYR A 224 -15.11 -3.96 6.57
N VAL A 225 -13.90 -3.56 6.91
CA VAL A 225 -12.85 -4.46 7.40
C VAL A 225 -12.70 -4.41 8.92
N HIS A 226 -12.26 -5.52 9.48
CA HIS A 226 -11.80 -5.65 10.87
C HIS A 226 -10.43 -6.31 10.86
N GLU A 227 -9.68 -6.10 11.94
CA GLU A 227 -8.42 -6.80 12.16
C GLU A 227 -8.69 -8.30 12.39
N ASP A 228 -8.02 -9.16 11.64
CA ASP A 228 -8.07 -10.61 11.81
C ASP A 228 -6.70 -11.23 11.41
N LEU A 229 -6.53 -12.53 11.67
CA LEU A 229 -5.33 -13.31 11.38
C LEU A 229 -4.09 -12.85 12.15
N GLU A 230 -2.95 -13.50 11.90
CA GLU A 230 -1.70 -13.18 12.56
C GLU A 230 -1.07 -11.90 11.97
N CYS A 231 -0.74 -10.94 12.83
CA CYS A 231 -0.09 -9.69 12.41
C CYS A 231 1.34 -9.92 11.91
N SER A 232 1.61 -9.48 10.67
CA SER A 232 2.92 -9.53 10.05
C SER A 232 3.56 -8.16 9.79
N HIS A 233 2.77 -7.08 9.66
CA HIS A 233 3.26 -5.74 9.35
C HIS A 233 3.44 -4.88 10.61
N TYR A 234 4.53 -4.12 10.63
CA TYR A 234 4.90 -3.24 11.73
C TYR A 234 5.54 -1.96 11.17
N ILE A 235 5.33 -0.84 11.85
CA ILE A 235 5.94 0.45 11.49
C ILE A 235 6.40 1.12 12.78
N LYS A 236 7.64 1.63 12.82
CA LYS A 236 8.07 2.45 13.96
C LYS A 236 7.25 3.74 13.98
N ASP A 237 6.75 4.14 15.16
CA ASP A 237 6.01 5.39 15.27
C ASP A 237 6.89 6.58 14.85
N TYR A 238 6.37 7.41 13.94
CA TYR A 238 7.12 8.50 13.32
C TYR A 238 7.44 9.62 14.31
N TYR A 239 6.59 9.81 15.33
CA TYR A 239 6.70 10.85 16.34
C TYR A 239 7.26 10.33 17.67
N ALA A 240 7.57 9.04 17.78
CA ALA A 240 8.09 8.45 18.98
C ALA A 240 9.40 9.13 19.38
N GLU A 241 9.33 9.82 20.51
CA GLU A 241 10.50 10.34 21.21
C GLU A 241 11.29 9.20 21.88
N HIS A 242 12.18 9.54 22.80
CA HIS A 242 12.90 8.55 23.59
C HIS A 242 11.93 7.74 24.47
N ILE A 243 11.71 6.47 24.11
CA ILE A 243 10.88 5.55 24.90
C ILE A 243 11.76 4.77 25.89
N PRO A 244 11.52 4.88 27.21
CA PRO A 244 12.33 4.19 28.22
C PRO A 244 12.06 2.69 28.22
N LEU A 245 12.89 1.93 27.50
CA LEU A 245 12.83 0.47 27.47
C LEU A 245 13.62 -0.12 28.64
N ARG A 246 13.02 -1.07 29.39
CA ARG A 246 13.71 -1.81 30.47
C ARG A 246 14.42 -3.08 29.96
N LEU A 247 13.78 -3.79 29.02
CA LEU A 247 14.28 -5.07 28.51
C LEU A 247 15.42 -4.84 27.51
N THR A 248 16.55 -5.50 27.74
CA THR A 248 17.72 -5.43 26.84
C THR A 248 17.38 -5.88 25.42
N ARG A 249 16.57 -6.94 25.26
CA ARG A 249 16.14 -7.41 23.94
C ARG A 249 15.27 -6.40 23.20
N SER A 250 14.37 -5.68 23.87
CA SER A 250 13.58 -4.62 23.24
C SER A 250 14.45 -3.46 22.77
N LYS A 251 15.47 -3.08 23.56
CA LYS A 251 16.45 -2.06 23.14
C LYS A 251 17.22 -2.47 21.89
N GLN A 252 17.70 -3.72 21.87
CA GLN A 252 18.43 -4.28 20.73
C GLN A 252 17.54 -4.32 19.49
N LEU A 253 16.31 -4.83 19.61
CA LEU A 253 15.38 -4.89 18.50
C LEU A 253 14.99 -3.50 17.98
N LEU A 254 14.72 -2.52 18.85
CA LEU A 254 14.42 -1.15 18.42
C LEU A 254 15.62 -0.50 17.71
N HIS A 255 16.85 -0.84 18.11
CA HIS A 255 18.06 -0.41 17.40
C HIS A 255 18.12 -1.03 16.01
N THR A 256 17.89 -2.35 15.88
CA THR A 256 17.80 -3.04 14.59
C THR A 256 16.74 -2.40 13.69
N ILE A 257 15.54 -2.16 14.21
CA ILE A 257 14.45 -1.50 13.48
C ILE A 257 14.85 -0.10 13.01
N SER A 258 15.38 0.73 13.93
CA SER A 258 15.76 2.10 13.60
C SER A 258 16.90 2.17 12.58
N LYS A 259 17.85 1.23 12.62
CA LYS A 259 18.98 1.17 11.70
C LYS A 259 18.58 0.72 10.29
N ASN A 260 17.68 -0.25 10.18
CA ASN A 260 17.38 -0.89 8.89
C ASN A 260 16.11 -0.35 8.23
N PHE A 261 15.14 0.12 9.01
CA PHE A 261 13.84 0.55 8.48
C PHE A 261 13.54 2.02 8.82
N GLY A 262 14.13 2.58 9.87
CA GLY A 262 13.80 3.94 10.32
C GLY A 262 12.31 4.01 10.70
N THR A 263 11.52 4.74 9.92
CA THR A 263 10.06 4.86 10.05
C THR A 263 9.30 4.24 8.87
N LEU A 264 9.99 3.49 8.00
CA LEU A 264 9.40 2.68 6.93
C LEU A 264 8.74 1.42 7.52
N GLY A 265 7.84 0.81 6.74
CA GLY A 265 7.19 -0.43 7.14
C GLY A 265 8.12 -1.62 7.05
N PHE A 266 7.95 -2.58 7.95
CA PHE A 266 8.69 -3.84 7.95
C PHE A 266 7.80 -5.01 8.36
N CYS A 267 8.27 -6.24 8.12
CA CYS A 267 7.59 -7.45 8.55
C CYS A 267 8.52 -8.41 9.30
N ARG A 268 7.93 -9.45 9.89
CA ARG A 268 8.68 -10.49 10.63
C ARG A 268 9.74 -11.18 9.77
N ARG A 269 9.41 -11.53 8.51
CA ARG A 269 10.37 -12.14 7.57
C ARG A 269 11.61 -11.28 7.35
N TRP A 270 11.47 -9.95 7.37
CA TRP A 270 12.60 -9.06 7.22
C TRP A 270 13.49 -9.01 8.46
N LEU A 271 12.92 -9.15 9.66
CA LEU A 271 13.69 -9.35 10.88
C LEU A 271 14.43 -10.72 10.85
N ASP A 272 13.75 -11.77 10.39
CA ASP A 272 14.36 -13.10 10.23
C ASP A 272 15.56 -13.04 9.27
N ARG A 273 15.44 -12.33 8.13
CA ARG A 273 16.53 -12.12 7.16
C ARG A 273 17.73 -11.38 7.76
N LEU A 274 17.51 -10.51 8.75
CA LEU A 274 18.56 -9.81 9.49
C LEU A 274 19.21 -10.68 10.58
N GLY A 275 18.75 -11.92 10.77
CA GLY A 275 19.25 -12.85 11.77
C GLY A 275 18.66 -12.65 13.17
N GLU A 276 17.62 -11.83 13.31
CA GLU A 276 16.91 -11.68 14.58
C GLU A 276 16.20 -12.99 14.94
N THR A 277 16.30 -13.43 16.19
CA THR A 277 15.64 -14.67 16.66
C THR A 277 15.00 -14.48 18.02
N LYS A 278 13.89 -15.19 18.27
CA LYS A 278 13.12 -15.11 19.53
C LYS A 278 12.78 -13.64 19.89
N TYR A 279 12.44 -12.83 18.89
CA TYR A 279 12.19 -11.40 19.04
C TYR A 279 10.72 -11.06 19.30
N LEU A 280 9.78 -11.99 19.11
CA LEU A 280 8.33 -11.70 19.19
C LEU A 280 7.90 -11.03 20.50
N MET A 281 8.47 -11.46 21.64
CA MET A 281 8.14 -10.87 22.94
C MET A 281 8.72 -9.45 23.09
N ALA A 282 9.88 -9.19 22.48
CA ALA A 282 10.46 -7.85 22.42
C ALA A 282 9.67 -6.95 21.45
N LEU A 283 9.23 -7.49 20.31
CA LEU A 283 8.39 -6.77 19.35
C LEU A 283 7.05 -6.38 19.99
N LYS A 284 6.40 -7.31 20.71
CA LYS A 284 5.19 -7.03 21.48
C LYS A 284 5.43 -5.93 22.52
N ASP A 285 6.53 -5.97 23.27
CA ASP A 285 6.87 -4.93 24.24
C ASP A 285 7.10 -3.55 23.59
N LEU A 286 7.63 -3.51 22.35
CA LEU A 286 7.72 -2.26 21.58
C LEU A 286 6.34 -1.74 21.16
N CYS A 287 5.43 -2.63 20.77
CA CYS A 287 4.06 -2.27 20.44
C CYS A 287 3.27 -1.78 21.66
N ASP A 288 3.33 -2.50 22.78
CA ASP A 288 2.66 -2.13 24.03
C ASP A 288 3.11 -0.75 24.54
N LYS A 289 4.33 -0.32 24.21
CA LYS A 289 4.90 0.98 24.59
C LYS A 289 4.74 2.07 23.54
N GLY A 290 4.07 1.79 22.43
CA GLY A 290 3.86 2.76 21.35
C GLY A 290 5.13 3.11 20.56
N ALA A 291 6.20 2.32 20.66
CA ALA A 291 7.41 2.53 19.85
C ALA A 291 7.21 2.04 18.41
N VAL A 292 6.35 1.04 18.23
CA VAL A 292 6.09 0.37 16.96
C VAL A 292 4.59 0.12 16.86
N GLY A 293 3.93 0.60 15.82
CA GLY A 293 2.56 0.22 15.49
C GLY A 293 2.51 -1.17 14.87
N ALA A 294 1.52 -1.98 15.27
CA ALA A 294 1.19 -3.24 14.63
C ALA A 294 0.06 -3.02 13.62
N TYR A 295 0.19 -3.57 12.42
CA TYR A 295 -0.77 -3.43 11.33
C TYR A 295 -1.25 -4.84 10.92
N PRO A 296 -2.21 -5.43 11.64
CA PRO A 296 -2.73 -6.75 11.31
C PRO A 296 -3.48 -6.75 9.97
N PRO A 297 -3.66 -7.93 9.34
CA PRO A 297 -4.50 -8.07 8.16
C PRO A 297 -5.90 -7.51 8.36
N LEU A 298 -6.40 -6.82 7.34
CA LEU A 298 -7.70 -6.16 7.36
C LEU A 298 -8.69 -6.94 6.50
N CYS A 299 -9.69 -7.55 7.15
CA CYS A 299 -10.56 -8.55 6.57
C CYS A 299 -12.03 -8.09 6.56
N ASP A 300 -12.72 -8.25 5.43
CA ASP A 300 -14.19 -8.23 5.38
C ASP A 300 -14.71 -9.65 5.78
N VAL A 301 -16.01 -9.88 5.73
CA VAL A 301 -16.63 -11.15 6.13
C VAL A 301 -16.13 -12.31 5.28
N LYS A 302 -15.76 -13.41 5.97
CA LYS A 302 -15.33 -14.64 5.32
C LYS A 302 -16.31 -15.10 4.24
N GLY A 303 -15.77 -15.48 3.08
CA GLY A 303 -16.54 -15.92 1.91
C GLY A 303 -16.88 -14.80 0.92
N CYS A 304 -16.58 -13.54 1.23
CA CYS A 304 -16.59 -12.49 0.22
C CYS A 304 -15.24 -12.38 -0.51
N TYR A 305 -15.23 -11.52 -1.53
CA TYR A 305 -14.08 -11.19 -2.35
C TYR A 305 -13.84 -9.69 -2.32
N THR A 306 -12.57 -9.31 -2.19
CA THR A 306 -12.11 -7.92 -2.27
C THR A 306 -11.06 -7.76 -3.36
N ALA A 307 -11.05 -6.60 -4.02
CA ALA A 307 -10.05 -6.19 -5.00
C ALA A 307 -9.52 -4.79 -4.68
N GLN A 308 -8.29 -4.49 -5.09
CA GLN A 308 -7.58 -3.21 -4.89
C GLN A 308 -6.86 -2.79 -6.18
N TRP A 309 -6.85 -1.49 -6.42
CA TRP A 309 -5.93 -0.82 -7.34
C TRP A 309 -5.43 0.46 -6.73
N GLU A 310 -4.19 0.81 -7.01
CA GLU A 310 -3.57 1.99 -6.43
C GLU A 310 -2.49 2.63 -7.28
N HIS A 311 -2.44 3.96 -7.24
CA HIS A 311 -1.31 4.74 -7.71
C HIS A 311 -0.88 5.84 -6.75
N THR A 312 0.43 6.04 -6.64
CA THR A 312 1.01 7.30 -6.18
C THR A 312 0.87 8.41 -7.24
N ILE A 313 0.39 9.57 -6.81
CA ILE A 313 0.32 10.82 -7.59
C ILE A 313 1.13 11.94 -6.93
N LEU A 314 1.71 12.82 -7.75
CA LEU A 314 2.43 14.03 -7.33
C LEU A 314 1.60 15.26 -7.73
N LEU A 315 1.23 16.10 -6.78
CA LEU A 315 0.53 17.36 -7.04
C LEU A 315 1.53 18.49 -7.28
N ARG A 316 2.22 18.44 -8.42
CA ARG A 316 3.26 19.41 -8.79
C ARG A 316 2.65 20.79 -9.07
N PRO A 317 3.43 21.88 -8.94
CA PRO A 317 2.92 23.23 -9.22
C PRO A 317 2.35 23.42 -10.62
N THR A 318 2.90 22.69 -11.60
CA THR A 318 2.54 22.79 -13.03
C THR A 318 1.53 21.73 -13.49
N CYS A 319 1.45 20.58 -12.82
CA CYS A 319 0.60 19.47 -13.23
C CYS A 319 0.35 18.45 -12.11
N LYS A 320 -0.59 17.53 -12.35
CA LYS A 320 -0.70 16.27 -11.60
C LYS A 320 0.05 15.18 -12.36
N GLU A 321 1.04 14.56 -11.74
CA GLU A 321 1.79 13.45 -12.31
C GLU A 321 1.38 12.14 -11.65
N VAL A 322 0.79 11.21 -12.40
CA VAL A 322 0.52 9.84 -11.92
C VAL A 322 1.81 9.03 -12.04
N VAL A 323 2.76 9.28 -11.14
CA VAL A 323 4.17 8.88 -11.29
C VAL A 323 4.36 7.35 -11.38
N SER A 324 3.45 6.59 -10.77
CA SER A 324 3.45 5.12 -10.77
C SER A 324 2.67 4.48 -11.93
N ARG A 325 2.06 5.28 -12.82
CA ARG A 325 1.36 4.78 -14.01
C ARG A 325 2.32 3.98 -14.90
N GLY A 326 1.81 2.91 -15.52
CA GLY A 326 2.50 2.14 -16.54
C GLY A 326 1.57 1.73 -17.68
N ASP A 327 2.06 0.93 -18.61
CA ASP A 327 1.26 0.40 -19.73
C ASP A 327 0.26 -0.69 -19.29
N ASP A 328 0.46 -1.23 -18.08
CA ASP A 328 -0.32 -2.32 -17.49
C ASP A 328 -1.57 -1.83 -16.75
N TYR A 329 -1.45 -0.77 -15.95
CA TYR A 329 -2.58 -0.14 -15.29
C TYR A 329 -2.35 1.32 -14.98
#